data_AF-A0A972RL89-F1
#
_entry.id   AF-A0A972RL89-F1
#
_cell.length_a   1.000
_cell.length_b   1.000
_cell.length_c   1.000
_cell.angle_alpha   90.00
_cell.angle_beta   90.00
_cell.angle_gamma   90.00
#
_symmetry.space_group_name_H-M   'P 1'
#
loop_
_entity.id
_entity.type
_entity.pdbx_description
1 polymer ?
#
loop_
_entity_poly.entity_id
_entity_poly.type
_entity_poly.pdbx_seq_one_letter_code
_entity_poly.pdbx_strand_id
1 'polypeptide(L)'
;MRLCTLVLTLGAALCMANATQAAAFDLVWDGGDGMWYSVDPNGAAGNWNGGQNIINVVGRENGQEGYKDSTGATDILISSGKVSFDGFAISQDFRVLQGSNMTITGGAVWEQNTLDADEAVETVPGFGPLFRWEETRWTEMEMSNLNLDNGTFRRSGGTTFDPTDAGGGALIFGSWKGNDNFGDRDGDLDVDGQDFLDWQINGGGNAGNLRKVLGTYGQNPVNQTSNINITNGGSLENEGQLWLGSDLDDQTNINLNINNGSVTAIGGIDAEVVGGDVPGGDASIVIFDWLGNVNVSIDFTGPGTITTDEGAIRLIKDPGTVTDMTYEDLWNAGILTANGSNAGAFGDSFTVTGNWGDAVYTLTSNVVAASSGISAVPEPTSIMLAGLAVLSLAGVTRRRRA
;
A
#
# COMPACT_ATOMS: atom_id res chain seq x y z
N MET A 1 -20.71 66.71 -17.29
CA MET A 1 -19.38 67.09 -17.80
C MET A 1 -18.36 66.75 -16.72
N ARG A 2 -17.44 65.81 -17.01
CA ARG A 2 -16.14 65.49 -16.36
C ARG A 2 -16.17 65.19 -14.84
N LEU A 3 -16.04 63.94 -14.41
CA LEU A 3 -14.84 63.06 -14.43
C LEU A 3 -13.71 63.61 -13.54
N CYS A 4 -13.55 63.05 -12.33
CA CYS A 4 -12.29 63.01 -11.59
C CYS A 4 -12.39 61.97 -10.45
N THR A 5 -12.34 60.69 -10.81
CA THR A 5 -12.04 59.60 -9.86
C THR A 5 -10.55 59.33 -9.95
N LEU A 6 -9.79 59.82 -8.97
CA LEU A 6 -8.37 59.57 -8.83
C LEU A 6 -8.18 58.18 -8.21
N VAL A 7 -7.84 57.20 -9.04
CA VAL A 7 -7.33 55.89 -8.62
C VAL A 7 -5.87 56.09 -8.23
N LEU A 8 -5.54 55.85 -6.96
CA LEU A 8 -4.15 55.66 -6.50
C LEU A 8 -4.01 54.21 -6.04
N THR A 9 -3.39 53.40 -6.89
CA THR A 9 -2.78 52.12 -6.57
C THR A 9 -1.40 52.38 -5.97
N LEU A 10 -1.07 51.70 -4.87
CA LEU A 10 0.25 51.21 -4.44
C LEU A 10 -0.03 50.49 -3.11
N GLY A 11 0.06 49.17 -2.98
CA GLY A 11 1.19 48.34 -3.34
C GLY A 11 1.72 47.69 -2.06
N ALA A 12 0.87 46.91 -1.39
CA ALA A 12 1.31 46.00 -0.34
C ALA A 12 1.52 44.64 -0.98
N ALA A 13 2.79 44.26 -1.12
CA ALA A 13 3.23 42.97 -1.58
C ALA A 13 2.60 41.86 -0.73
N LEU A 14 1.59 41.19 -1.28
CA LEU A 14 1.11 39.92 -0.77
C LEU A 14 2.00 38.82 -1.39
N CYS A 15 3.27 38.79 -0.98
CA CYS A 15 4.08 37.57 -1.10
C CYS A 15 3.58 36.59 -0.03
N MET A 16 2.42 35.99 -0.24
CA MET A 16 2.13 34.71 0.41
C MET A 16 2.90 33.66 -0.36
N ALA A 17 4.17 33.50 0.01
CA ALA A 17 4.80 32.20 -0.11
C ALA A 17 3.99 31.27 0.80
N ASN A 18 2.97 30.62 0.24
CA ASN A 18 2.53 29.34 0.76
C ASN A 18 3.64 28.35 0.42
N ALA A 19 4.77 28.44 1.12
CA ALA A 19 5.55 27.26 1.38
C ALA A 19 4.64 26.41 2.27
N THR A 20 3.87 25.51 1.66
CA THR A 20 3.35 24.34 2.35
C THR A 20 4.57 23.69 2.99
N GLN A 21 4.75 23.94 4.28
CA GLN A 21 5.68 23.19 5.09
C GLN A 21 5.12 21.77 5.06
N ALA A 22 5.64 20.94 4.14
CA ALA A 22 5.38 19.51 4.18
C ALA A 22 5.71 19.07 5.61
N ALA A 23 4.80 18.32 6.24
CA ALA A 23 5.09 17.72 7.53
C ALA A 23 6.43 17.00 7.39
N ALA A 24 7.33 17.21 8.35
CA ALA A 24 8.62 16.54 8.32
C ALA A 24 8.37 15.04 8.57
N PHE A 25 8.71 14.21 7.59
CA PHE A 25 8.62 12.75 7.69
C PHE A 25 9.81 12.21 8.49
N ASP A 26 9.61 11.08 9.17
CA ASP A 26 10.63 10.44 10.00
C ASP A 26 11.72 9.78 9.15
N LEU A 27 11.32 9.17 8.04
CA LEU A 27 12.17 8.49 7.05
C LEU A 27 11.94 9.09 5.66
N VAL A 28 13.00 9.58 5.00
CA VAL A 28 12.91 10.24 3.69
C VAL A 28 13.88 9.61 2.71
N TRP A 29 13.33 9.04 1.64
CA TRP A 29 14.04 8.61 0.46
C TRP A 29 13.77 9.58 -0.70
N ASP A 30 14.79 10.33 -1.05
CA ASP A 30 14.86 11.34 -2.12
C ASP A 30 16.18 11.18 -2.91
N GLY A 31 16.80 10.00 -2.80
CA GLY A 31 17.97 9.55 -3.56
C GLY A 31 17.61 8.86 -4.88
N GLY A 32 18.61 8.25 -5.50
CA GLY A 32 18.42 7.39 -6.68
C GLY A 32 17.88 6.00 -6.29
N ASP A 33 18.06 5.03 -7.18
CA ASP A 33 17.61 3.66 -6.93
C ASP A 33 18.44 2.97 -5.84
N GLY A 34 17.82 2.14 -5.01
CA GLY A 34 18.54 1.38 -3.98
C GLY A 34 17.67 0.37 -3.23
N MET A 35 18.31 -0.39 -2.34
CA MET A 35 17.63 -1.39 -1.51
C MET A 35 17.32 -0.82 -0.12
N TRP A 36 16.14 -1.13 0.42
CA TRP A 36 15.71 -0.71 1.76
C TRP A 36 16.73 -1.09 2.83
N TYR A 37 17.22 -2.34 2.78
CA TYR A 37 18.15 -2.89 3.75
C TYR A 37 19.63 -2.79 3.32
N SER A 38 19.96 -2.19 2.16
CA SER A 38 21.37 -2.07 1.79
C SER A 38 22.09 -1.08 2.69
N VAL A 39 23.00 -1.61 3.50
CA VAL A 39 24.14 -0.85 4.00
C VAL A 39 25.05 -0.59 2.81
N ASP A 40 25.48 0.66 2.58
CA ASP A 40 26.61 0.88 1.68
C ASP A 40 27.75 -0.03 2.16
N PRO A 41 28.46 -0.76 1.30
CA PRO A 41 29.61 -1.56 1.69
C PRO A 41 30.67 -0.79 2.51
N ASN A 42 30.64 0.54 2.50
CA ASN A 42 31.48 1.41 3.34
C ASN A 42 30.85 1.84 4.69
N GLY A 43 29.67 1.32 5.04
CA GLY A 43 28.95 1.67 6.28
C GLY A 43 28.24 3.03 6.23
N ALA A 44 28.15 3.67 5.06
CA ALA A 44 27.37 4.89 4.87
C ALA A 44 25.89 4.55 4.59
N ALA A 45 24.98 5.45 4.94
CA ALA A 45 23.57 5.32 4.59
C ALA A 45 23.43 5.52 3.06
N GLY A 46 23.35 4.42 2.31
CA GLY A 46 23.67 4.41 0.88
C GLY A 46 22.80 5.29 -0.02
N ASN A 47 21.58 5.64 0.38
CA ASN A 47 20.66 6.46 -0.42
C ASN A 47 19.61 7.23 0.42
N TRP A 48 19.76 7.23 1.74
CA TRP A 48 18.88 7.93 2.67
C TRP A 48 19.39 9.36 2.85
N ASN A 49 18.67 10.39 2.39
CA ASN A 49 19.12 11.77 2.65
C ASN A 49 18.69 12.24 4.05
N GLY A 50 18.97 13.51 4.34
CA GLY A 50 18.55 14.17 5.58
C GLY A 50 19.42 13.89 6.81
N GLY A 51 20.53 13.15 6.66
CA GLY A 51 21.36 12.77 7.81
C GLY A 51 20.73 11.68 8.67
N GLN A 52 19.79 10.91 8.12
CA GLN A 52 19.19 9.76 8.78
C GLN A 52 20.26 8.68 8.98
N ASN A 53 20.42 8.26 10.24
CA ASN A 53 21.34 7.18 10.58
C ASN A 53 20.73 5.86 10.09
N ILE A 54 21.54 5.03 9.43
CA ILE A 54 21.14 3.69 8.99
C ILE A 54 20.53 2.86 10.14
N ILE A 55 21.00 3.03 11.37
CA ILE A 55 20.42 2.36 12.56
C ILE A 55 18.95 2.72 12.76
N ASN A 56 18.52 3.93 12.40
CA ASN A 56 17.11 4.34 12.49
C ASN A 56 16.25 3.78 11.35
N VAL A 57 16.87 3.21 10.32
CA VAL A 57 16.22 2.60 9.16
C VAL A 57 16.22 1.07 9.28
N VAL A 58 17.40 0.44 9.38
CA VAL A 58 17.58 -1.02 9.45
C VAL A 58 17.58 -1.58 10.87
N GLY A 59 17.61 -0.73 11.91
CA GLY A 59 17.32 -1.18 13.28
C GLY A 59 15.82 -1.41 13.54
N ARG A 60 15.00 -1.24 12.50
CA ARG A 60 13.56 -1.52 12.47
C ARG A 60 13.41 -2.74 11.58
N GLU A 61 12.99 -3.86 12.14
CA GLU A 61 12.97 -5.21 11.54
C GLU A 61 12.13 -5.23 10.26
N ASN A 62 12.68 -4.71 9.16
CA ASN A 62 11.99 -4.57 7.87
C ASN A 62 10.65 -3.83 7.96
N GLY A 63 10.63 -2.77 8.77
CA GLY A 63 9.46 -1.93 9.02
C GLY A 63 8.59 -2.42 10.19
N GLN A 64 8.83 -3.62 10.71
CA GLN A 64 8.31 -4.07 12.00
C GLN A 64 9.13 -3.37 13.10
N GLU A 65 8.54 -2.38 13.77
CA GLU A 65 9.03 -2.02 15.09
C GLU A 65 8.52 -3.10 16.05
N GLY A 66 9.39 -3.72 16.84
CA GLY A 66 8.96 -4.57 17.95
C GLY A 66 7.81 -3.88 18.66
N TYR A 67 6.65 -4.53 18.70
CA TYR A 67 5.42 -3.96 19.25
C TYR A 67 5.75 -3.35 20.63
N LYS A 68 5.40 -2.08 20.86
CA LYS A 68 5.57 -1.28 22.10
C LYS A 68 6.68 -0.22 22.07
N ASP A 69 6.38 0.93 21.48
CA ASP A 69 6.01 2.03 22.37
C ASP A 69 4.79 2.77 21.82
N SER A 70 3.98 3.34 22.71
CA SER A 70 2.76 4.09 22.39
C SER A 70 3.04 5.43 21.66
N THR A 71 4.22 5.58 21.04
CA THR A 71 4.74 6.85 20.51
C THR A 71 5.46 6.74 19.16
N GLY A 72 5.73 5.55 18.63
CA GLY A 72 6.64 5.33 17.48
C GLY A 72 6.02 5.23 16.07
N ALA A 73 4.84 5.80 15.81
CA ALA A 73 4.33 5.86 14.42
C ALA A 73 5.42 6.42 13.49
N THR A 74 5.75 5.68 12.44
CA THR A 74 6.81 6.09 11.50
C THR A 74 6.19 6.63 10.23
N ASP A 75 6.58 7.84 9.87
CA ASP A 75 6.23 8.45 8.60
C ASP A 75 7.35 8.22 7.57
N ILE A 76 7.05 7.43 6.53
CA ILE A 76 7.94 7.12 5.41
C ILE A 76 7.55 7.96 4.20
N LEU A 77 8.51 8.71 3.63
CA LEU A 77 8.37 9.41 2.35
C LEU A 77 9.35 8.87 1.33
N ILE A 78 8.86 8.50 0.16
CA ILE A 78 9.63 8.15 -1.03
C ILE A 78 9.23 9.14 -2.13
N SER A 79 10.12 10.05 -2.48
CA SER A 79 9.81 11.18 -3.38
C SER A 79 10.60 11.18 -4.69
N SER A 80 11.58 10.27 -4.82
CA SER A 80 12.28 10.04 -6.08
C SER A 80 12.88 8.64 -6.13
N GLY A 81 13.22 8.19 -7.35
CA GLY A 81 13.92 6.93 -7.59
C GLY A 81 13.07 5.71 -7.27
N LYS A 82 13.73 4.55 -7.25
CA LYS A 82 13.15 3.27 -6.85
C LYS A 82 13.76 2.76 -5.54
N VAL A 83 12.91 2.47 -4.56
CA VAL A 83 13.28 1.77 -3.34
C VAL A 83 12.85 0.33 -3.48
N SER A 84 13.81 -0.59 -3.47
CA SER A 84 13.56 -2.02 -3.60
C SER A 84 13.68 -2.71 -2.25
N PHE A 85 12.76 -3.61 -1.94
CA PHE A 85 12.84 -4.56 -0.84
C PHE A 85 12.83 -5.95 -1.44
N ASP A 86 13.90 -6.72 -1.22
CA ASP A 86 13.97 -8.10 -1.67
C ASP A 86 13.88 -9.03 -0.47
N GLY A 87 12.66 -9.49 -0.20
CA GLY A 87 12.35 -10.40 0.90
C GLY A 87 13.03 -11.75 0.75
N PHE A 88 13.39 -12.14 -0.48
CA PHE A 88 14.18 -13.35 -0.76
C PHE A 88 15.54 -13.31 -0.08
N ALA A 89 16.29 -12.23 -0.28
CA ALA A 89 17.67 -12.14 0.17
C ALA A 89 17.81 -12.10 1.70
N ILE A 90 16.74 -11.75 2.41
CA ILE A 90 16.75 -11.59 3.87
C ILE A 90 15.77 -12.52 4.59
N SER A 91 15.00 -13.34 3.86
CA SER A 91 14.00 -14.28 4.39
C SER A 91 12.99 -13.61 5.34
N GLN A 92 12.54 -12.39 5.02
CA GLN A 92 11.59 -11.62 5.82
C GLN A 92 10.66 -10.81 4.92
N ASP A 93 9.48 -10.48 5.44
CA ASP A 93 8.55 -9.54 4.81
C ASP A 93 8.79 -8.10 5.24
N PHE A 94 8.44 -7.19 4.35
CA PHE A 94 8.29 -5.79 4.72
C PHE A 94 6.94 -5.61 5.40
N ARG A 95 6.90 -5.08 6.62
CA ARG A 95 5.64 -4.80 7.33
C ARG A 95 5.62 -3.34 7.75
N VAL A 96 4.45 -2.72 7.72
CA VAL A 96 4.28 -1.37 8.26
C VAL A 96 3.12 -1.38 9.25
N LEU A 97 3.42 -1.04 10.49
CA LEU A 97 2.50 -1.19 11.61
C LEU A 97 1.47 -0.05 11.72
N GLN A 98 0.43 -0.32 12.50
CA GLN A 98 -0.62 0.65 12.82
C GLN A 98 -0.07 2.00 13.31
N GLY A 99 -0.70 3.08 12.87
CA GLY A 99 -0.30 4.46 13.21
C GLY A 99 0.68 5.07 12.22
N SER A 100 1.47 4.25 11.52
CA SER A 100 2.47 4.70 10.55
C SER A 100 1.84 5.16 9.23
N ASN A 101 2.57 5.99 8.49
CA ASN A 101 2.17 6.46 7.17
C ASN A 101 3.27 6.21 6.15
N MET A 102 2.90 5.78 4.95
CA MET A 102 3.81 5.66 3.82
C MET A 102 3.31 6.53 2.67
N THR A 103 4.17 7.41 2.16
CA THR A 103 3.87 8.28 1.03
C THR A 103 4.87 8.04 -0.08
N ILE A 104 4.39 7.71 -1.28
CA ILE A 104 5.18 7.54 -2.50
C ILE A 104 4.69 8.57 -3.51
N THR A 105 5.58 9.43 -4.00
CA THR A 105 5.19 10.56 -4.84
C THR A 105 6.19 10.87 -5.96
N GLY A 106 5.81 11.76 -6.87
CA GLY A 106 6.74 12.35 -7.84
C GLY A 106 7.28 11.38 -8.90
N GLY A 107 6.56 10.30 -9.17
CA GLY A 107 6.99 9.22 -10.05
C GLY A 107 7.89 8.18 -9.35
N ALA A 108 8.09 8.30 -8.03
CA ALA A 108 8.90 7.35 -7.29
C ALA A 108 8.22 5.99 -7.18
N VAL A 109 9.03 4.96 -6.92
CA VAL A 109 8.58 3.57 -6.87
C VAL A 109 9.05 2.92 -5.58
N TRP A 110 8.13 2.33 -4.82
CA TRP A 110 8.43 1.24 -3.92
C TRP A 110 8.25 -0.08 -4.67
N GLU A 111 9.23 -0.96 -4.59
CA GLU A 111 9.20 -2.28 -5.22
C GLU A 111 9.55 -3.35 -4.20
N GLN A 112 8.61 -4.24 -3.92
CA GLN A 112 8.80 -5.37 -3.06
C GLN A 112 8.83 -6.66 -3.88
N ASN A 113 9.95 -7.37 -3.81
CA ASN A 113 10.10 -8.69 -4.39
C ASN A 113 9.96 -9.74 -3.29
N THR A 114 8.98 -10.63 -3.42
CA THR A 114 8.73 -11.69 -2.44
C THR A 114 8.86 -13.08 -3.03
N LEU A 115 9.10 -14.05 -2.15
CA LEU A 115 9.22 -15.46 -2.50
C LEU A 115 7.92 -15.98 -3.11
N ASP A 116 8.08 -16.80 -4.14
CA ASP A 116 7.03 -17.69 -4.64
C ASP A 116 6.77 -18.78 -3.58
N ALA A 117 5.51 -19.19 -3.44
CA ALA A 117 5.05 -20.14 -2.45
C ALA A 117 5.69 -21.54 -2.60
N ASP A 118 6.28 -21.87 -3.74
CA ASP A 118 6.51 -23.26 -4.13
C ASP A 118 7.96 -23.69 -4.25
N GLU A 119 8.94 -22.93 -3.71
CA GLU A 119 10.30 -23.45 -3.61
C GLU A 119 10.35 -24.59 -2.57
N ALA A 120 10.22 -25.83 -3.05
CA ALA A 120 10.43 -27.04 -2.27
C ALA A 120 11.90 -27.11 -1.86
N VAL A 121 12.21 -26.49 -0.71
CA VAL A 121 13.59 -26.33 -0.20
C VAL A 121 14.29 -27.68 -0.01
N GLU A 122 13.55 -28.76 0.28
CA GLU A 122 14.15 -30.09 0.39
C GLU A 122 13.12 -31.22 0.26
N THR A 123 13.31 -32.14 -0.70
CA THR A 123 12.68 -33.46 -0.61
C THR A 123 13.42 -34.27 0.43
N VAL A 124 12.89 -34.32 1.66
CA VAL A 124 13.42 -35.21 2.70
C VAL A 124 13.01 -36.64 2.34
N PRO A 125 13.96 -37.58 2.13
CA PRO A 125 13.63 -38.96 1.76
C PRO A 125 12.70 -39.60 2.82
N GLY A 126 11.50 -39.97 2.40
CA GLY A 126 10.48 -40.58 3.27
C GLY A 126 9.42 -39.61 3.84
N PHE A 127 9.56 -38.29 3.64
CA PHE A 127 8.61 -37.28 4.11
C PHE A 127 7.92 -36.49 2.99
N GLY A 128 8.27 -36.74 1.72
CA GLY A 128 7.79 -35.93 0.60
C GLY A 128 8.49 -34.58 0.53
N PRO A 129 8.10 -33.68 -0.39
CA PRO A 129 8.55 -32.30 -0.35
C PRO A 129 8.11 -31.67 0.98
N LEU A 130 9.07 -31.22 1.79
CA LEU A 130 8.76 -30.35 2.92
C LEU A 130 8.72 -28.93 2.38
N PHE A 131 7.53 -28.40 2.20
CA PHE A 131 7.33 -26.97 1.99
C PHE A 131 7.60 -26.29 3.34
N ARG A 132 8.67 -25.50 3.42
CA ARG A 132 8.76 -24.54 4.51
C ARG A 132 7.74 -23.46 4.19
N TRP A 133 6.78 -23.30 5.09
CA TRP A 133 5.92 -22.13 5.14
C TRP A 133 6.80 -20.97 5.57
N GLU A 134 7.65 -20.49 4.65
CA GLU A 134 8.46 -19.32 4.89
C GLU A 134 7.52 -18.12 4.86
N GLU A 135 7.60 -17.28 5.89
CA GLU A 135 6.69 -16.17 6.19
C GLU A 135 6.50 -15.23 4.99
N THR A 136 7.48 -15.20 4.09
CA THR A 136 7.64 -14.38 2.88
C THR A 136 6.55 -14.49 1.81
N ARG A 137 5.48 -15.26 2.02
CA ARG A 137 4.38 -15.46 1.04
C ARG A 137 3.32 -14.38 1.13
N TRP A 138 3.33 -13.57 2.17
CA TRP A 138 2.34 -12.52 2.37
C TRP A 138 2.98 -11.31 3.03
N THR A 139 2.51 -10.12 2.69
CA THR A 139 2.91 -8.90 3.38
C THR A 139 1.70 -8.23 3.96
N GLU A 140 1.79 -8.06 5.27
CA GLU A 140 0.79 -7.39 6.05
C GLU A 140 1.17 -5.91 6.21
N MET A 141 0.19 -5.06 5.87
CA MET A 141 0.27 -3.62 5.91
C MET A 141 -0.82 -3.10 6.84
N GLU A 142 -0.48 -2.96 8.11
CA GLU A 142 -1.36 -2.44 9.16
C GLU A 142 -1.36 -0.90 9.26
N MET A 143 -0.61 -0.22 8.38
CA MET A 143 -0.42 1.23 8.38
C MET A 143 -1.74 2.02 8.36
N SER A 144 -1.68 3.25 8.89
CA SER A 144 -2.83 4.17 8.89
C SER A 144 -3.09 4.77 7.52
N ASN A 145 -2.04 5.14 6.77
CA ASN A 145 -2.19 5.68 5.43
C ASN A 145 -1.09 5.20 4.48
N LEU A 146 -1.50 4.65 3.33
CA LEU A 146 -0.69 4.50 2.13
C LEU A 146 -1.11 5.59 1.12
N ASN A 147 -0.23 6.54 0.83
CA ASN A 147 -0.50 7.63 -0.11
C ASN A 147 0.36 7.47 -1.37
N LEU A 148 -0.29 7.25 -2.51
CA LEU A 148 0.33 7.10 -3.82
C LEU A 148 -0.06 8.30 -4.67
N ASP A 149 0.75 9.37 -4.61
CA ASP A 149 0.49 10.64 -5.31
C ASP A 149 1.43 10.77 -6.51
N ASN A 150 0.99 10.27 -7.67
CA ASN A 150 1.86 10.03 -8.83
C ASN A 150 3.04 9.09 -8.49
N GLY A 151 2.93 8.26 -7.45
CA GLY A 151 3.93 7.26 -7.08
C GLY A 151 3.39 5.85 -7.22
N THR A 152 4.30 4.86 -7.27
CA THR A 152 3.94 3.46 -7.43
C THR A 152 4.34 2.64 -6.22
N PHE A 153 3.41 1.90 -5.65
CA PHE A 153 3.72 0.74 -4.80
C PHE A 153 3.59 -0.51 -5.67
N ARG A 154 4.68 -1.23 -5.85
CA ARG A 154 4.72 -2.49 -6.60
C ARG A 154 5.14 -3.62 -5.69
N ARG A 155 4.42 -4.73 -5.75
CA ARG A 155 4.84 -6.03 -5.25
C ARG A 155 4.87 -7.01 -6.41
N SER A 156 6.00 -7.68 -6.59
CA SER A 156 6.25 -8.64 -7.67
C SER A 156 6.68 -9.98 -7.10
N GLY A 157 6.37 -11.05 -7.82
CA GLY A 157 6.97 -12.36 -7.56
C GLY A 157 8.37 -12.43 -8.14
N GLY A 158 9.32 -13.02 -7.40
CA GLY A 158 10.65 -13.29 -7.91
C GLY A 158 10.58 -14.07 -9.24
N THR A 159 10.91 -13.41 -10.34
CA THR A 159 10.71 -13.79 -11.77
C THR A 159 11.33 -15.11 -12.27
N THR A 160 11.18 -16.24 -11.59
CA THR A 160 11.73 -17.51 -12.08
C THR A 160 10.84 -18.72 -11.84
N PHE A 161 10.17 -19.10 -12.93
CA PHE A 161 9.97 -20.48 -13.43
C PHE A 161 8.59 -21.15 -13.46
N ASP A 162 7.48 -20.44 -13.29
CA ASP A 162 6.23 -20.95 -13.87
C ASP A 162 5.22 -19.81 -14.20
N PRO A 163 4.79 -19.63 -15.46
CA PRO A 163 3.64 -18.77 -15.78
C PRO A 163 2.31 -19.32 -15.23
N THR A 164 2.33 -20.52 -14.65
CA THR A 164 1.23 -21.10 -13.89
C THR A 164 1.45 -21.05 -12.38
N ASP A 165 2.58 -20.53 -11.88
CA ASP A 165 2.76 -20.31 -10.44
C ASP A 165 2.38 -18.87 -10.05
N ALA A 166 1.79 -18.82 -8.86
CA ALA A 166 1.39 -17.65 -8.12
C ALA A 166 2.61 -16.80 -7.71
N GLY A 167 3.16 -16.03 -8.65
CA GLY A 167 4.07 -14.95 -8.27
C GLY A 167 3.46 -14.08 -7.15
N GLY A 168 4.31 -13.44 -6.35
CA GLY A 168 3.97 -12.28 -5.50
C GLY A 168 3.20 -12.55 -4.21
N GLY A 169 2.41 -13.61 -4.09
CA GLY A 169 1.67 -13.93 -2.85
C GLY A 169 0.65 -12.85 -2.44
N ALA A 170 0.23 -12.83 -1.17
CA ALA A 170 -0.82 -11.92 -0.70
C ALA A 170 -0.28 -10.57 -0.19
N LEU A 171 -0.84 -9.46 -0.68
CA LEU A 171 -0.68 -8.14 -0.05
C LEU A 171 -1.92 -7.86 0.80
N ILE A 172 -1.77 -7.84 2.12
CA ILE A 172 -2.86 -7.75 3.09
C ILE A 172 -2.88 -6.34 3.67
N PHE A 173 -4.01 -5.66 3.55
CA PHE A 173 -4.33 -4.45 4.32
C PHE A 173 -5.35 -4.78 5.39
N GLY A 174 -5.01 -4.45 6.63
CA GLY A 174 -5.74 -4.82 7.84
C GLY A 174 -4.90 -5.78 8.70
N SER A 175 -5.48 -6.26 9.79
CA SER A 175 -4.75 -7.10 10.76
C SER A 175 -5.05 -8.58 10.50
N TRP A 176 -3.99 -9.38 10.39
CA TRP A 176 -4.05 -10.81 10.24
C TRP A 176 -3.42 -11.46 11.46
N LYS A 177 -4.17 -12.31 12.16
CA LYS A 177 -3.60 -13.35 13.02
C LYS A 177 -2.88 -14.32 12.09
N GLY A 178 -1.66 -13.98 11.73
CA GLY A 178 -0.66 -14.99 11.44
C GLY A 178 -0.52 -15.76 12.72
N ASN A 179 -1.38 -16.77 12.90
CA ASN A 179 -1.52 -17.66 14.06
C ASN A 179 -0.46 -17.35 15.12
N ASP A 180 -0.85 -16.76 16.26
CA ASP A 180 -0.09 -16.59 17.52
C ASP A 180 0.45 -17.96 18.04
N ASN A 181 1.17 -18.67 17.18
CA ASN A 181 1.39 -20.11 17.17
C ASN A 181 2.62 -20.49 16.32
N PHE A 182 3.21 -19.57 15.57
CA PHE A 182 4.60 -19.72 15.12
C PHE A 182 5.54 -19.11 16.16
N GLY A 183 5.85 -19.89 17.19
CA GLY A 183 7.04 -19.62 18.02
C GLY A 183 6.77 -19.00 19.38
N ASP A 184 6.08 -17.86 19.45
CA ASP A 184 5.90 -17.10 20.70
C ASP A 184 5.15 -17.92 21.76
N ARG A 185 5.89 -18.49 22.70
CA ARG A 185 5.34 -19.37 23.75
C ARG A 185 5.12 -18.65 25.07
N ASP A 186 5.81 -17.56 25.30
CA ASP A 186 5.79 -16.85 26.57
C ASP A 186 4.95 -15.56 26.52
N GLY A 187 4.46 -15.18 25.32
CA GLY A 187 3.51 -14.10 25.09
C GLY A 187 4.16 -12.72 25.13
N ASP A 188 5.46 -12.63 24.87
CA ASP A 188 6.16 -11.35 24.76
C ASP A 188 6.13 -10.75 23.34
N LEU A 189 5.64 -11.54 22.38
CA LEU A 189 5.31 -11.19 20.99
C LEU A 189 6.53 -11.07 20.05
N ASP A 190 7.62 -11.80 20.34
CA ASP A 190 8.67 -12.09 19.37
C ASP A 190 8.90 -13.62 19.17
N VAL A 191 9.82 -13.99 18.27
CA VAL A 191 10.28 -15.38 18.12
C VAL A 191 11.78 -15.42 18.40
N ASP A 192 12.16 -15.72 19.64
CA ASP A 192 13.54 -15.66 20.10
C ASP A 192 14.08 -16.99 20.65
N GLY A 193 15.30 -16.95 21.19
CA GLY A 193 15.94 -18.13 21.79
C GLY A 193 15.28 -18.61 23.09
N GLN A 194 14.47 -17.78 23.76
CA GLN A 194 13.71 -18.15 24.94
C GLN A 194 12.49 -19.00 24.59
N ASP A 195 11.86 -18.83 23.43
CA ASP A 195 10.76 -19.70 23.00
C ASP A 195 11.16 -21.18 22.93
N PHE A 196 12.40 -21.44 22.52
CA PHE A 196 12.95 -22.78 22.47
C PHE A 196 13.24 -23.35 23.86
N LEU A 197 13.63 -22.48 24.81
CA LEU A 197 13.80 -22.83 26.22
C LEU A 197 12.45 -23.09 26.88
N ASP A 198 11.41 -22.32 26.56
CA ASP A 198 10.06 -22.49 27.10
C ASP A 198 9.36 -23.75 26.58
N TRP A 199 9.70 -24.18 25.36
CA TRP A 199 9.36 -25.51 24.84
C TRP A 199 10.03 -26.65 25.60
N GLN A 200 11.31 -26.50 25.97
CA GLN A 200 12.05 -27.52 26.73
C GLN A 200 11.68 -27.56 28.22
N ILE A 201 11.34 -26.42 28.82
CA ILE A 201 11.07 -26.29 30.27
C ILE A 201 9.64 -26.77 30.60
N ASN A 202 8.65 -26.52 29.75
CA ASN A 202 7.25 -26.95 29.96
C ASN A 202 6.97 -28.37 29.44
N GLY A 203 7.92 -29.28 29.67
CA GLY A 203 7.94 -30.66 29.20
C GLY A 203 6.57 -31.37 29.13
N GLY A 204 6.40 -32.14 28.05
CA GLY A 204 5.19 -32.88 27.72
C GLY A 204 4.58 -33.63 28.90
N GLY A 205 3.40 -33.19 29.32
CA GLY A 205 2.60 -33.90 30.32
C GLY A 205 1.55 -33.01 30.97
N ASN A 206 0.35 -33.00 30.41
CA ASN A 206 -0.91 -32.57 31.07
C ASN A 206 -1.10 -31.06 31.38
N ALA A 207 -1.07 -30.18 30.37
CA ALA A 207 -1.45 -28.76 30.51
C ALA A 207 -2.79 -28.38 29.81
N GLY A 208 -3.69 -29.34 29.63
CA GLY A 208 -4.92 -29.17 28.83
C GLY A 208 -6.03 -28.29 29.42
N ASN A 209 -5.84 -27.50 30.49
CA ASN A 209 -6.95 -26.72 31.07
C ASN A 209 -6.61 -25.49 31.95
N LEU A 210 -5.39 -24.94 31.91
CA LEU A 210 -5.02 -23.78 32.76
C LEU A 210 -4.51 -22.52 32.03
N ARG A 211 -4.31 -22.55 30.70
CA ARG A 211 -3.95 -21.34 29.91
C ARG A 211 -5.14 -20.59 29.29
N LYS A 212 -6.39 -21.01 29.58
CA LYS A 212 -7.63 -20.35 29.10
C LYS A 212 -8.23 -19.33 30.09
N VAL A 213 -7.60 -19.11 31.25
CA VAL A 213 -8.19 -18.35 32.38
C VAL A 213 -7.38 -17.11 32.79
N LEU A 214 -6.31 -16.76 32.05
CA LEU A 214 -5.65 -15.44 32.13
C LEU A 214 -5.66 -14.75 30.75
N GLY A 215 -6.69 -15.02 29.95
CA GLY A 215 -6.99 -14.33 28.68
C GLY A 215 -7.54 -12.93 28.93
N THR A 216 -6.67 -12.01 29.34
CA THR A 216 -6.96 -10.56 29.38
C THR A 216 -5.66 -9.75 29.39
N TYR A 217 -4.76 -10.06 28.47
CA TYR A 217 -3.63 -9.23 28.05
C TYR A 217 -3.47 -9.56 26.56
N GLY A 218 -3.55 -8.66 25.59
CA GLY A 218 -3.74 -7.22 25.61
C GLY A 218 -3.65 -6.73 24.17
N GLN A 219 -4.29 -7.43 23.22
CA GLN A 219 -4.72 -6.75 22.01
C GLN A 219 -5.90 -5.90 22.46
N ASN A 220 -5.58 -4.68 22.89
CA ASN A 220 -6.59 -3.66 23.13
C ASN A 220 -7.31 -3.50 21.79
N PRO A 221 -8.64 -3.63 21.70
CA PRO A 221 -9.36 -3.44 20.44
C PRO A 221 -9.15 -1.99 20.01
N VAL A 222 -8.11 -1.75 19.22
CA VAL A 222 -7.87 -0.45 18.62
C VAL A 222 -8.58 -0.51 17.30
N ASN A 223 -9.69 0.20 17.19
CA ASN A 223 -10.35 0.41 15.91
C ASN A 223 -9.29 0.78 14.86
N GLN A 224 -9.01 -0.14 13.95
CA GLN A 224 -7.99 0.06 12.93
C GLN A 224 -8.63 0.78 11.76
N THR A 225 -7.91 1.72 11.19
CA THR A 225 -8.31 2.34 9.94
C THR A 225 -7.09 2.45 9.05
N SER A 226 -7.13 1.75 7.92
CA SER A 226 -6.12 1.81 6.88
C SER A 226 -6.72 2.53 5.68
N ASN A 227 -6.13 3.66 5.31
CA ASN A 227 -6.53 4.41 4.13
C ASN A 227 -5.48 4.24 3.03
N ILE A 228 -5.91 3.77 1.87
CA ILE A 228 -5.08 3.64 0.68
C ILE A 228 -5.57 4.70 -0.29
N ASN A 229 -4.77 5.76 -0.47
CA ASN A 229 -5.13 6.92 -1.29
C ASN A 229 -4.28 6.91 -2.55
N ILE A 230 -4.92 6.72 -3.71
CA ILE A 230 -4.25 6.65 -5.01
C ILE A 230 -4.68 7.85 -5.84
N THR A 231 -3.72 8.76 -6.08
CA THR A 231 -3.99 10.07 -6.67
C THR A 231 -3.00 10.45 -7.77
N ASN A 232 -3.43 11.34 -8.69
CA ASN A 232 -2.56 12.02 -9.67
C ASN A 232 -1.66 11.13 -10.54
N GLY A 233 -2.09 9.92 -10.84
CA GLY A 233 -1.39 8.92 -11.65
C GLY A 233 -0.71 7.84 -10.82
N GLY A 234 -0.91 7.82 -9.49
CA GLY A 234 -0.36 6.79 -8.63
C GLY A 234 -0.89 5.40 -8.96
N SER A 235 -0.11 4.37 -8.63
CA SER A 235 -0.46 2.97 -8.90
C SER A 235 -0.15 2.03 -7.73
N LEU A 236 -1.09 1.17 -7.40
CA LEU A 236 -0.88 -0.01 -6.55
C LEU A 236 -0.84 -1.25 -7.46
N GLU A 237 0.31 -1.89 -7.54
CA GLU A 237 0.56 -3.04 -8.41
C GLU A 237 0.94 -4.24 -7.55
N ASN A 238 0.18 -5.31 -7.64
CA ASN A 238 0.45 -6.57 -6.97
C ASN A 238 0.38 -7.69 -8.00
N GLU A 239 1.49 -8.37 -8.21
CA GLU A 239 1.53 -9.59 -9.02
C GLU A 239 1.08 -10.78 -8.17
N GLY A 240 -0.11 -10.73 -7.56
CA GLY A 240 -0.59 -11.66 -6.55
C GLY A 240 -1.95 -11.23 -6.02
N GLN A 241 -2.37 -11.77 -4.88
CA GLN A 241 -3.70 -11.48 -4.32
C GLN A 241 -3.69 -10.20 -3.46
N LEU A 242 -4.64 -9.29 -3.69
CA LEU A 242 -4.87 -8.13 -2.81
C LEU A 242 -5.94 -8.46 -1.78
N TRP A 243 -5.57 -8.45 -0.50
CA TRP A 243 -6.43 -8.84 0.61
C TRP A 243 -6.81 -7.61 1.42
N LEU A 244 -8.10 -7.43 1.64
CA LEU A 244 -8.69 -6.32 2.40
C LEU A 244 -9.55 -6.92 3.51
N GLY A 245 -9.08 -6.91 4.75
CA GLY A 245 -9.89 -7.36 5.86
C GLY A 245 -9.15 -7.61 7.15
N SER A 246 -9.82 -8.30 8.07
CA SER A 246 -9.21 -8.81 9.28
C SER A 246 -9.88 -10.12 9.71
N ASP A 247 -9.10 -10.99 10.35
CA ASP A 247 -9.55 -12.19 11.06
C ASP A 247 -9.61 -11.98 12.58
N LEU A 248 -9.35 -10.76 13.05
CA LEU A 248 -9.43 -10.36 14.45
C LEU A 248 -10.84 -9.92 14.87
N ASP A 249 -11.08 -9.99 16.18
CA ASP A 249 -12.31 -9.49 16.82
C ASP A 249 -12.44 -7.95 16.75
N ASP A 250 -11.44 -7.25 16.23
CA ASP A 250 -11.34 -5.79 16.24
C ASP A 250 -12.07 -5.14 15.08
N GLN A 251 -12.64 -3.95 15.33
CA GLN A 251 -13.25 -3.16 14.26
C GLN A 251 -12.18 -2.67 13.30
N THR A 252 -12.17 -3.20 12.08
CA THR A 252 -11.20 -2.85 11.04
C THR A 252 -11.90 -2.09 9.92
N ASN A 253 -11.44 -0.88 9.61
CA ASN A 253 -11.93 -0.10 8.48
C ASN A 253 -10.83 0.00 7.42
N ILE A 254 -11.12 -0.38 6.19
CA ILE A 254 -10.17 -0.29 5.08
C ILE A 254 -10.81 0.54 3.98
N ASN A 255 -10.18 1.67 3.67
CA ASN A 255 -10.68 2.62 2.68
C ASN A 255 -9.70 2.71 1.51
N LEU A 256 -10.10 2.23 0.34
CA LEU A 256 -9.38 2.37 -0.91
C LEU A 256 -9.98 3.53 -1.72
N ASN A 257 -9.31 4.68 -1.72
CA ASN A 257 -9.74 5.90 -2.39
C ASN A 257 -8.93 6.11 -3.68
N ILE A 258 -9.61 6.19 -4.82
CA ILE A 258 -8.98 6.32 -6.14
C ILE A 258 -9.42 7.63 -6.80
N ASN A 259 -8.46 8.47 -7.18
CA ASN A 259 -8.67 9.71 -7.92
C ASN A 259 -7.56 9.97 -8.93
N ASN A 260 -7.82 9.64 -10.18
CA ASN A 260 -6.86 9.60 -11.27
C ASN A 260 -5.72 8.62 -10.97
N GLY A 261 -6.01 7.36 -10.64
CA GLY A 261 -4.98 6.35 -10.33
C GLY A 261 -5.41 4.94 -10.73
N SER A 262 -4.58 3.95 -10.44
CA SER A 262 -4.87 2.55 -10.78
C SER A 262 -4.53 1.57 -9.66
N VAL A 263 -5.31 0.51 -9.57
CA VAL A 263 -4.97 -0.72 -8.85
C VAL A 263 -4.86 -1.85 -9.86
N THR A 264 -3.84 -2.67 -9.72
CA THR A 264 -3.65 -3.88 -10.51
C THR A 264 -3.33 -5.00 -9.53
N ALA A 265 -4.20 -5.99 -9.46
CA ALA A 265 -3.98 -7.23 -8.72
C ALA A 265 -4.08 -8.34 -9.75
N ILE A 266 -2.94 -8.79 -10.28
CA ILE A 266 -2.88 -9.77 -11.36
C ILE A 266 -1.98 -10.92 -10.92
N GLY A 267 -2.55 -12.09 -10.74
CA GLY A 267 -1.83 -13.30 -10.34
C GLY A 267 -2.20 -13.78 -8.94
N GLY A 268 -1.70 -14.97 -8.63
CA GLY A 268 -1.82 -15.58 -7.31
C GLY A 268 -2.78 -16.76 -7.26
N ILE A 269 -2.32 -17.97 -7.57
CA ILE A 269 -2.99 -19.20 -7.13
C ILE A 269 -2.98 -19.23 -5.60
N ASP A 270 -4.17 -19.40 -5.01
CA ASP A 270 -4.49 -19.54 -3.59
C ASP A 270 -3.30 -19.38 -2.61
N ALA A 271 -3.18 -18.20 -2.01
CA ALA A 271 -2.67 -18.16 -0.64
C ALA A 271 -3.71 -18.87 0.23
N GLU A 272 -3.54 -20.18 0.43
CA GLU A 272 -4.42 -20.99 1.25
C GLU A 272 -4.58 -20.33 2.64
N VAL A 273 -5.78 -19.84 2.95
CA VAL A 273 -6.09 -19.37 4.30
C VAL A 273 -5.92 -20.56 5.24
N VAL A 274 -4.92 -20.47 6.12
CA VAL A 274 -4.53 -21.52 7.07
C VAL A 274 -5.77 -21.97 7.86
N GLY A 275 -6.27 -23.16 7.54
CA GLY A 275 -7.50 -23.69 8.13
C GLY A 275 -8.34 -24.57 7.20
N GLY A 276 -8.10 -24.53 5.89
CA GLY A 276 -8.75 -25.43 4.93
C GLY A 276 -10.19 -25.07 4.57
N ASP A 277 -10.69 -23.90 4.99
CA ASP A 277 -12.10 -23.51 4.87
C ASP A 277 -12.39 -22.44 3.79
N VAL A 278 -11.38 -21.97 3.05
CA VAL A 278 -11.61 -21.22 1.82
C VAL A 278 -11.51 -22.21 0.66
N PRO A 279 -12.62 -22.74 0.10
CA PRO A 279 -12.58 -23.62 -1.05
C PRO A 279 -11.77 -22.99 -2.18
N GLY A 280 -10.72 -23.70 -2.60
CA GLY A 280 -9.68 -23.21 -3.50
C GLY A 280 -10.20 -22.72 -4.86
N GLY A 281 -9.53 -21.71 -5.37
CA GLY A 281 -9.56 -21.21 -6.74
C GLY A 281 -8.84 -19.86 -6.82
N ASP A 282 -8.35 -19.50 -7.99
CA ASP A 282 -7.65 -18.23 -8.21
C ASP A 282 -8.49 -17.00 -7.75
N ALA A 283 -7.85 -16.06 -7.04
CA ALA A 283 -8.52 -14.88 -6.49
C ALA A 283 -7.60 -13.65 -6.49
N SER A 284 -7.93 -12.65 -7.30
CA SER A 284 -7.11 -11.45 -7.42
C SER A 284 -7.37 -10.44 -6.30
N ILE A 285 -8.63 -10.34 -5.82
CA ILE A 285 -9.01 -9.48 -4.70
C ILE A 285 -9.81 -10.31 -3.70
N VAL A 286 -9.41 -10.29 -2.44
CA VAL A 286 -10.10 -10.97 -1.35
C VAL A 286 -10.54 -9.95 -0.31
N ILE A 287 -11.85 -9.86 -0.08
CA ILE A 287 -12.45 -9.10 1.00
C ILE A 287 -12.88 -10.09 2.07
N PHE A 288 -12.33 -9.99 3.27
CA PHE A 288 -12.61 -10.94 4.33
C PHE A 288 -13.10 -10.25 5.60
N ASP A 289 -14.23 -10.75 6.09
CA ASP A 289 -14.92 -10.29 7.29
C ASP A 289 -15.31 -11.53 8.09
N TRP A 290 -14.35 -12.04 8.88
CA TRP A 290 -14.52 -13.30 9.59
C TRP A 290 -15.52 -13.20 10.75
N LEU A 291 -15.65 -12.00 11.33
CA LEU A 291 -16.33 -11.78 12.61
C LEU A 291 -17.40 -10.67 12.55
N GLY A 292 -17.69 -10.15 11.36
CA GLY A 292 -18.70 -9.11 11.14
C GLY A 292 -18.26 -7.70 11.54
N ASN A 293 -16.96 -7.49 11.74
CA ASN A 293 -16.38 -6.26 12.27
C ASN A 293 -15.51 -5.51 11.26
N VAL A 294 -15.42 -6.00 10.02
CA VAL A 294 -14.64 -5.39 8.95
C VAL A 294 -15.54 -4.53 8.06
N ASN A 295 -15.17 -3.25 7.91
CA ASN A 295 -15.78 -2.36 6.93
C ASN A 295 -14.77 -2.06 5.83
N VAL A 296 -14.98 -2.63 4.64
CA VAL A 296 -14.19 -2.30 3.45
C VAL A 296 -14.98 -1.34 2.57
N SER A 297 -14.34 -0.25 2.15
CA SER A 297 -14.88 0.72 1.19
C SER A 297 -13.88 0.94 0.06
N ILE A 298 -14.37 0.91 -1.17
CA ILE A 298 -13.64 1.24 -2.39
C ILE A 298 -14.38 2.41 -3.03
N ASP A 299 -13.79 3.60 -3.05
CA ASP A 299 -14.42 4.81 -3.56
C ASP A 299 -13.60 5.44 -4.70
N PHE A 300 -14.28 5.69 -5.81
CA PHE A 300 -13.75 6.51 -6.89
C PHE A 300 -14.24 7.94 -6.73
N THR A 301 -13.35 8.84 -6.31
CA THR A 301 -13.61 10.29 -6.25
C THR A 301 -13.18 11.02 -7.53
N GLY A 302 -12.66 10.26 -8.50
CA GLY A 302 -12.25 10.73 -9.82
C GLY A 302 -12.10 9.56 -10.81
N PRO A 303 -11.42 9.81 -11.95
CA PRO A 303 -11.13 8.77 -12.94
C PRO A 303 -10.22 7.72 -12.33
N GLY A 304 -10.17 6.52 -12.89
CA GLY A 304 -9.23 5.51 -12.42
C GLY A 304 -9.66 4.11 -12.79
N THR A 305 -8.82 3.14 -12.46
CA THR A 305 -9.05 1.74 -12.82
C THR A 305 -8.72 0.77 -11.68
N ILE A 306 -9.43 -0.35 -11.68
CA ILE A 306 -9.01 -1.57 -10.97
C ILE A 306 -8.95 -2.68 -12.02
N THR A 307 -7.83 -3.37 -12.11
CA THR A 307 -7.62 -4.49 -13.02
C THR A 307 -7.31 -5.75 -12.23
N THR A 308 -8.05 -6.81 -12.54
CA THR A 308 -7.81 -8.17 -12.08
C THR A 308 -7.56 -9.10 -13.26
N ASP A 309 -7.07 -10.31 -12.99
CA ASP A 309 -6.85 -11.37 -13.98
C ASP A 309 -7.94 -12.46 -13.91
N GLU A 310 -7.59 -13.72 -14.22
CA GLU A 310 -8.50 -14.87 -14.19
C GLU A 310 -9.04 -15.16 -12.78
N GLY A 311 -8.39 -14.60 -11.75
CA GLY A 311 -8.82 -14.70 -10.36
C GLY A 311 -10.16 -14.03 -10.07
N ALA A 312 -10.92 -14.65 -9.18
CA ALA A 312 -12.17 -14.10 -8.68
C ALA A 312 -11.94 -12.90 -7.73
N ILE A 313 -12.89 -11.98 -7.71
CA ILE A 313 -13.06 -11.07 -6.56
C ILE A 313 -13.87 -11.86 -5.54
N ARG A 314 -13.33 -12.10 -4.35
CA ARG A 314 -13.99 -12.91 -3.32
C ARG A 314 -14.42 -12.06 -2.14
N LEU A 315 -15.61 -12.37 -1.65
CA LEU A 315 -16.11 -11.90 -0.37
C LEU A 315 -16.26 -13.10 0.56
N ILE A 316 -15.51 -13.09 1.65
CA ILE A 316 -15.55 -14.11 2.70
C ILE A 316 -16.25 -13.49 3.89
N LYS A 317 -17.48 -13.94 4.16
CA LYS A 317 -18.23 -13.54 5.36
C LYS A 317 -18.41 -14.75 6.25
N ASP A 318 -17.90 -14.67 7.47
CA ASP A 318 -17.83 -15.78 8.40
C ASP A 318 -16.93 -16.94 7.90
N PRO A 319 -16.35 -17.76 8.81
CA PRO A 319 -15.62 -18.96 8.45
C PRO A 319 -16.53 -19.93 7.67
N GLY A 320 -16.36 -19.97 6.35
CA GLY A 320 -16.99 -20.97 5.48
C GLY A 320 -18.01 -20.45 4.47
N THR A 321 -18.25 -19.13 4.37
CA THR A 321 -19.02 -18.58 3.23
C THR A 321 -18.12 -17.75 2.33
N VAL A 322 -17.70 -18.37 1.23
CA VAL A 322 -17.00 -17.69 0.13
C VAL A 322 -18.01 -17.35 -0.97
N THR A 323 -18.06 -16.09 -1.36
CA THR A 323 -18.89 -15.62 -2.47
C THR A 323 -17.98 -14.98 -3.51
N ASP A 324 -17.98 -15.52 -4.72
CA ASP A 324 -17.37 -14.85 -5.86
C ASP A 324 -18.26 -13.68 -6.30
N MET A 325 -17.65 -12.53 -6.55
CA MET A 325 -18.30 -11.26 -6.81
C MET A 325 -17.84 -10.69 -8.15
N THR A 326 -18.74 -9.99 -8.83
CA THR A 326 -18.39 -9.05 -9.90
C THR A 326 -18.23 -7.63 -9.34
N TYR A 327 -17.71 -6.69 -10.14
CA TYR A 327 -17.71 -5.27 -9.74
C TYR A 327 -19.12 -4.72 -9.49
N GLU A 328 -20.13 -5.20 -10.23
CA GLU A 328 -21.51 -4.80 -10.02
C GLU A 328 -22.08 -5.36 -8.70
N ASP A 329 -21.66 -6.55 -8.29
CA ASP A 329 -22.02 -7.11 -6.98
C ASP A 329 -21.41 -6.29 -5.83
N LEU A 330 -20.14 -5.85 -5.96
CA LEU A 330 -19.52 -4.94 -4.98
C LEU A 330 -20.26 -3.60 -4.88
N TRP A 331 -20.74 -3.06 -6.00
CA TRP A 331 -21.55 -1.84 -6.03
C TRP A 331 -22.89 -2.04 -5.30
N ASN A 332 -23.58 -3.13 -5.61
CA ASN A 332 -24.86 -3.48 -4.98
C ASN A 332 -24.70 -3.75 -3.48
N ALA A 333 -23.56 -4.29 -3.04
CA ALA A 333 -23.21 -4.47 -1.64
C ALA A 333 -22.85 -3.16 -0.91
N GLY A 334 -22.63 -2.05 -1.63
CA GLY A 334 -22.19 -0.77 -1.06
C GLY A 334 -20.71 -0.72 -0.69
N ILE A 335 -19.93 -1.72 -1.12
CA ILE A 335 -18.47 -1.75 -0.94
C ILE A 335 -17.81 -0.85 -1.98
N LEU A 336 -18.24 -0.97 -3.25
CA LEU A 336 -17.79 -0.12 -4.34
C LEU A 336 -18.72 1.10 -4.47
N THR A 337 -18.13 2.29 -4.51
CA THR A 337 -18.87 3.57 -4.59
C THR A 337 -18.20 4.54 -5.56
N ALA A 338 -18.98 5.53 -6.00
CA ALA A 338 -18.53 6.67 -6.78
C ALA A 338 -18.88 7.96 -6.04
N ASN A 339 -17.87 8.72 -5.64
CA ASN A 339 -18.00 9.89 -4.76
C ASN A 339 -18.77 9.59 -3.47
N GLY A 340 -18.45 8.44 -2.85
CA GLY A 340 -19.06 8.00 -1.60
C GLY A 340 -20.52 7.57 -1.70
N SER A 341 -21.02 7.31 -2.91
CA SER A 341 -22.39 6.83 -3.15
C SER A 341 -22.41 5.62 -4.08
N ASN A 342 -23.29 4.66 -3.80
CA ASN A 342 -23.66 3.56 -4.69
C ASN A 342 -25.09 3.69 -5.24
N ALA A 343 -25.62 4.92 -5.31
CA ALA A 343 -26.98 5.15 -5.81
C ALA A 343 -27.02 5.21 -7.35
N GLY A 344 -28.09 4.66 -7.93
CA GLY A 344 -28.30 4.66 -9.39
C GLY A 344 -27.86 3.36 -10.07
N ALA A 345 -27.75 3.39 -11.40
CA ALA A 345 -27.31 2.24 -12.17
C ALA A 345 -25.77 2.18 -12.18
N PHE A 346 -25.20 0.99 -11.99
CA PHE A 346 -23.75 0.76 -12.01
C PHE A 346 -23.08 1.34 -13.28
N GLY A 347 -23.70 1.12 -14.45
CA GLY A 347 -23.18 1.61 -15.74
C GLY A 347 -23.15 3.13 -15.92
N ASP A 348 -23.84 3.90 -15.07
CA ASP A 348 -23.74 5.37 -15.08
C ASP A 348 -22.41 5.84 -14.48
N SER A 349 -21.87 5.08 -13.52
CA SER A 349 -20.64 5.42 -12.78
C SER A 349 -19.42 4.66 -13.28
N PHE A 350 -19.61 3.49 -13.89
CA PHE A 350 -18.52 2.59 -14.24
C PHE A 350 -18.70 1.93 -15.61
N THR A 351 -17.58 1.49 -16.17
CA THR A 351 -17.55 0.61 -17.35
C THR A 351 -16.60 -0.53 -17.06
N VAL A 352 -17.00 -1.74 -17.47
CA VAL A 352 -16.20 -2.96 -17.30
C VAL A 352 -15.79 -3.48 -18.67
N THR A 353 -14.52 -3.84 -18.81
CA THR A 353 -13.96 -4.51 -19.99
C THR A 353 -13.38 -5.87 -19.61
N GLY A 354 -13.60 -6.87 -20.46
CA GLY A 354 -13.34 -8.27 -20.14
C GLY A 354 -14.55 -8.93 -19.48
N ASN A 355 -14.55 -10.25 -19.40
CA ASN A 355 -15.51 -11.02 -18.62
C ASN A 355 -14.87 -11.41 -17.29
N TRP A 356 -15.72 -11.68 -16.31
CA TRP A 356 -15.26 -12.26 -15.05
C TRP A 356 -14.61 -13.63 -15.32
N GLY A 357 -13.40 -13.83 -14.77
CA GLY A 357 -12.56 -15.00 -15.02
C GLY A 357 -11.72 -14.94 -16.31
N ASP A 358 -11.76 -13.84 -17.08
CA ASP A 358 -10.81 -13.63 -18.18
C ASP A 358 -9.47 -13.12 -17.63
N ALA A 359 -8.37 -13.38 -18.35
CA ALA A 359 -7.02 -12.94 -17.99
C ALA A 359 -6.85 -11.42 -17.78
N VAL A 360 -7.80 -10.61 -18.25
CA VAL A 360 -7.86 -9.17 -17.95
C VAL A 360 -9.32 -8.78 -17.74
N TYR A 361 -9.68 -8.48 -16.50
CA TYR A 361 -10.99 -7.99 -16.08
C TYR A 361 -10.84 -6.61 -15.40
N THR A 362 -11.23 -5.55 -16.12
CA THR A 362 -10.94 -4.17 -15.71
C THR A 362 -12.20 -3.35 -15.47
N LEU A 363 -12.29 -2.74 -14.30
CA LEU A 363 -13.22 -1.67 -13.95
C LEU A 363 -12.60 -0.32 -14.30
N THR A 364 -13.34 0.53 -14.99
CA THR A 364 -12.97 1.92 -15.25
C THR A 364 -14.05 2.85 -14.68
N SER A 365 -13.63 3.83 -13.88
CA SER A 365 -14.50 4.88 -13.37
C SER A 365 -14.82 5.92 -14.45
N ASN A 366 -16.11 6.22 -14.59
CA ASN A 366 -16.62 7.33 -15.41
C ASN A 366 -16.70 8.64 -14.62
N VAL A 367 -16.32 8.63 -13.34
CA VAL A 367 -16.29 9.84 -12.51
C VAL A 367 -15.28 10.80 -13.10
N VAL A 368 -15.76 11.97 -13.51
CA VAL A 368 -14.89 13.03 -14.00
C VAL A 368 -14.13 13.59 -12.81
N ALA A 369 -12.81 13.79 -12.97
CA ALA A 369 -12.01 14.44 -11.95
C ALA A 369 -12.71 15.74 -11.57
N ALA A 370 -13.01 15.92 -10.28
CA ALA A 370 -13.55 17.19 -9.80
C ALA A 370 -12.62 18.27 -10.34
N SER A 371 -13.09 19.06 -11.31
CA SER A 371 -12.27 20.08 -11.92
C SER A 371 -11.86 20.99 -10.77
N SER A 372 -10.62 20.86 -10.30
CA SER A 372 -10.04 21.85 -9.43
C SER A 372 -10.22 23.15 -10.20
N GLY A 373 -11.11 24.04 -9.72
CA GLY A 373 -11.58 25.23 -10.45
C GLY A 373 -10.48 26.23 -10.83
N ILE A 374 -9.22 25.81 -10.76
CA ILE A 374 -8.05 26.40 -11.35
C ILE A 374 -8.16 26.16 -12.87
N SER A 375 -8.89 27.04 -13.54
CA SER A 375 -8.64 27.32 -14.96
C SER A 375 -7.12 27.42 -15.13
N ALA A 376 -6.55 26.50 -15.91
CA ALA A 376 -5.12 26.40 -16.14
C ALA A 376 -4.52 27.81 -16.27
N VAL A 377 -3.82 28.26 -15.22
CA VAL A 377 -3.11 29.52 -15.28
C VAL A 377 -2.08 29.29 -16.39
N PRO A 378 -2.14 30.04 -17.51
CA PRO A 378 -1.20 29.84 -18.60
C PRO A 378 0.21 29.90 -18.02
N GLU A 379 1.03 28.89 -18.28
CA GLU A 379 2.36 28.86 -17.69
C GLU A 379 3.08 30.21 -17.95
N PRO A 380 3.63 30.85 -16.90
CA PRO A 380 4.26 32.16 -17.05
C PRO A 380 5.51 32.14 -17.96
N THR A 381 5.98 30.96 -18.35
CA THR A 381 7.07 30.75 -19.31
C THR A 381 6.75 31.34 -20.69
N SER A 382 5.50 31.30 -21.16
CA SER A 382 5.16 31.79 -22.51
C SER A 382 5.13 33.32 -22.62
N ILE A 383 4.72 34.02 -21.56
CA ILE A 383 4.61 35.49 -21.57
C ILE A 383 5.96 36.15 -21.25
N MET A 384 6.77 35.55 -20.37
CA MET A 384 8.12 36.03 -20.08
C MET A 384 9.05 35.90 -21.31
N LEU A 385 8.98 34.79 -22.05
CA LEU A 385 9.83 34.59 -23.23
C LEU A 385 9.43 35.51 -24.39
N ALA A 386 8.13 35.76 -24.58
CA ALA A 386 7.65 36.76 -25.54
C ALA A 386 8.09 38.20 -25.14
N GLY A 387 8.07 38.53 -23.85
CA GLY A 387 8.54 39.82 -23.33
C GLY A 387 10.04 40.06 -23.54
N LEU A 388 10.86 39.03 -23.30
CA LEU A 388 12.32 39.07 -23.52
C LEU A 388 12.69 39.16 -25.02
N ALA A 389 11.92 38.50 -25.90
CA ALA A 389 12.10 38.63 -27.34
C ALA A 389 11.82 40.07 -27.83
N VAL A 390 10.80 40.74 -27.30
CA VAL A 390 10.49 42.14 -27.67
C VAL A 390 11.54 43.12 -27.12
N LEU A 391 12.06 42.91 -25.90
CA LEU A 391 13.10 43.79 -25.34
C LEU A 391 14.43 43.68 -26.09
N SER A 392 14.81 42.48 -26.53
CA SER A 392 16.04 42.28 -27.33
C SER A 392 15.96 42.96 -28.70
N LEU A 393 14.77 43.02 -29.33
CA LEU A 393 14.58 43.72 -30.60
C LEU A 393 14.61 45.26 -30.46
N ALA A 394 14.08 45.78 -29.35
CA ALA A 394 14.09 47.21 -29.05
C ALA A 394 15.48 47.74 -28.66
N GLY A 395 16.34 46.91 -28.05
CA GLY A 395 17.72 47.26 -27.72
C GLY A 395 18.64 47.40 -28.94
N VAL A 396 18.39 46.62 -30.01
CA VAL A 396 19.26 46.59 -31.20
C VAL A 396 19.04 47.78 -32.14
N THR A 397 17.86 48.39 -32.15
CA THR A 397 17.57 49.55 -33.03
C THR A 397 18.14 50.87 -32.52
N ARG A 398 18.57 50.97 -31.26
CA ARG A 398 19.09 52.24 -30.69
C ARG A 398 20.58 52.50 -30.94
N ARG A 399 21.32 51.59 -31.60
CA ARG A 399 22.78 51.68 -31.82
C ARG A 399 23.23 52.08 -33.24
N ARG A 400 22.33 52.60 -34.10
CA ARG A 400 22.68 53.09 -35.46
C ARG A 400 22.34 54.56 -35.69
N ARG A 401 22.67 55.44 -34.74
CA ARG A 401 22.83 56.89 -34.98
C ARG A 401 23.96 57.44 -34.14
N ALA A 402 25.17 57.29 -34.65
CA ALA A 402 26.33 58.16 -34.42
C ALA A 402 27.11 58.19 -35.72
#